data_AF-A0A2D6LNX0-F1
#
_entry.id   AF-A0A2D6LNX0-F1
#
_cell.length_a   1.000
_cell.length_b   1.000
_cell.length_c   1.000
_cell.angle_alpha   90.00
_cell.angle_beta   90.00
_cell.angle_gamma   90.00
#
_symmetry.space_group_name_H-M   'P 1'
#
loop_
_entity.id
_entity.type
_entity.pdbx_description
1 polymer ?
#
loop_
_entity_poly.entity_id
_entity_poly.type
_entity_poly.pdbx_seq_one_letter_code
_entity_poly.pdbx_strand_id
1 'polypeptide(L)' 'MKCAECGSEASKSNSSGMPVCSKHAKSKIKSPKCPSCNLSMVIRKSKFGAFWGCMAFPMCDGIKKI' A
#
# COMPACT_ATOMS: atom_id res chain seq x y z
N MET A 1 5.99 19.37 15.00
CA MET A 1 6.60 18.52 13.92
C MET A 1 5.83 18.76 12.63
N LYS A 2 6.49 18.78 11.46
CA LYS A 2 5.83 19.08 10.18
C LYS A 2 5.28 17.81 9.51
N CYS A 3 4.18 17.94 8.76
CA CYS A 3 3.54 16.88 8.00
C CYS A 3 4.45 16.45 6.85
N ALA A 4 4.78 15.17 6.78
CA ALA A 4 5.66 14.60 5.76
C ALA A 4 5.14 14.74 4.32
N GLU A 5 3.83 14.92 4.12
CA GLU A 5 3.24 15.05 2.77
C GLU A 5 3.04 16.50 2.30
N CYS A 6 2.93 17.49 3.20
CA CYS A 6 2.59 18.87 2.80
C CYS A 6 3.24 19.98 3.63
N GLY A 7 4.09 19.65 4.62
CA GLY A 7 4.86 20.62 5.41
C GLY A 7 4.08 21.40 6.49
N SER A 8 2.75 21.28 6.55
CA SER A 8 1.92 21.90 7.59
C SER A 8 2.16 21.27 8.97
N GLU A 9 1.52 21.76 10.03
CA GLU A 9 1.63 21.12 11.35
C GLU A 9 1.09 19.68 11.33
N ALA A 10 1.91 18.72 11.78
CA ALA A 10 1.51 17.33 11.92
C ALA A 10 0.70 17.15 13.20
N SER A 11 -0.42 16.44 13.10
CA SER A 11 -1.32 16.17 14.23
C SER A 11 -1.53 14.68 14.50
N LYS A 12 -1.13 13.80 13.59
CA LYS A 12 -1.26 12.34 13.70
C LYS A 12 -0.06 11.65 13.05
N SER A 13 0.09 10.36 13.28
CA SER A 13 1.00 9.51 12.49
C SER A 13 0.17 8.67 11.52
N ASN A 14 0.65 8.46 10.30
CA ASN A 14 -0.01 7.56 9.35
C ASN A 14 0.29 6.08 9.71
N SER A 15 -0.30 5.14 8.96
CA SER A 15 -0.07 3.70 9.10
C SER A 15 1.38 3.25 8.89
N SER A 16 2.22 4.13 8.35
CA SER A 16 3.65 3.90 8.14
C SER A 16 4.52 4.57 9.22
N GLY A 17 3.91 5.12 10.27
CA GLY A 17 4.61 5.76 11.38
C GLY A 17 5.12 7.18 11.12
N MET A 18 4.80 7.79 9.97
CA MET A 18 5.25 9.14 9.63
C MET A 18 4.31 10.23 10.16
N PRO A 19 4.85 11.36 10.67
CA PRO A 19 4.06 12.49 11.16
C PRO A 19 3.33 13.19 10.01
N VAL A 20 2.01 13.28 10.10
CA VAL A 20 1.12 13.83 9.09
C VAL A 20 0.01 14.68 9.72
N CYS A 21 -0.59 15.58 8.94
CA CYS A 21 -1.77 16.33 9.38
C CYS A 21 -3.03 15.46 9.31
N SER A 22 -4.14 15.94 9.89
CA SER A 22 -5.42 15.22 9.94
C SER A 22 -5.96 14.82 8.56
N LYS A 23 -5.65 15.59 7.51
CA LYS A 23 -6.02 15.31 6.12
C LYS A 23 -5.20 14.18 5.49
N HIS A 24 -3.95 14.02 5.92
CA HIS A 24 -2.97 13.07 5.38
C HIS A 24 -2.75 11.84 6.29
N ALA A 25 -3.64 11.63 7.26
CA ALA A 25 -3.58 10.48 8.18
C ALA A 25 -3.74 9.11 7.46
N LYS A 26 -4.43 9.07 6.32
CA LYS A 26 -4.68 7.84 5.54
C LYS A 26 -3.72 7.73 4.35
N SER A 27 -2.46 7.39 4.64
CA SER A 27 -1.50 6.97 3.61
C SER A 27 -1.93 5.60 3.07
N LYS A 28 -2.43 5.53 1.83
CA LYS A 28 -2.66 4.25 1.17
C LYS A 28 -1.31 3.58 0.92
N ILE A 29 -1.13 2.36 1.43
CA ILE A 29 -0.02 1.50 1.03
C ILE A 29 -0.05 1.40 -0.49
N LYS A 30 1.04 1.80 -1.13
CA LYS A 30 1.15 1.85 -2.60
C LYS A 30 1.22 0.41 -3.12
N SER A 31 0.07 -0.15 -3.47
CA SER A 31 -0.03 -1.45 -4.12
C SER A 31 0.75 -1.44 -5.44
N PRO A 32 1.71 -2.34 -5.67
CA PRO A 32 2.37 -2.47 -6.95
C PRO A 32 1.36 -2.88 -8.02
N LYS A 33 1.64 -2.52 -9.28
CA LYS A 33 0.87 -3.00 -10.43
C LYS A 33 1.32 -4.40 -10.82
N CYS A 34 0.37 -5.23 -11.24
CA CYS A 34 0.61 -6.57 -11.75
C CYS A 34 1.35 -6.48 -13.10
N PRO A 35 2.44 -7.23 -13.31
CA PRO A 35 3.17 -7.20 -14.58
C PRO A 35 2.37 -7.79 -15.75
N SER A 36 1.39 -8.67 -15.48
CA SER A 36 0.64 -9.37 -16.52
C SER A 36 -0.58 -8.58 -17.02
N CYS A 37 -1.30 -7.88 -16.14
CA CYS A 37 -2.53 -7.15 -16.50
C CYS A 37 -2.53 -5.66 -16.10
N ASN A 38 -1.45 -5.18 -15.48
CA ASN A 38 -1.28 -3.79 -15.03
C ASN A 38 -2.29 -3.29 -13.98
N LEU A 39 -3.11 -4.20 -13.43
CA LEU A 39 -4.04 -3.92 -12.33
C LEU A 39 -3.32 -3.86 -10.99
N SER A 40 -3.95 -3.24 -9.99
CA SER A 40 -3.40 -3.18 -8.63
C SER A 40 -3.28 -4.58 -8.01
N MET A 41 -2.23 -4.78 -7.22
CA MET A 41 -2.03 -6.01 -6.45
C MET A 41 -2.40 -5.81 -4.98
N VAL A 42 -2.85 -6.87 -4.33
CA VAL A 42 -3.21 -6.88 -2.91
C VAL A 42 -2.31 -7.84 -2.15
N ILE A 43 -2.02 -7.54 -0.88
CA ILE A 43 -1.25 -8.45 -0.03
C ILE A 43 -2.14 -9.63 0.34
N ARG A 44 -1.75 -10.84 -0.09
CA ARG A 44 -2.35 -12.10 0.31
C ARG A 44 -1.37 -12.86 1.19
N LYS A 45 -1.88 -13.69 2.10
CA LYS A 45 -1.07 -14.53 2.99
C LYS A 45 -1.16 -15.99 2.54
N SER A 46 -0.02 -16.67 2.49
CA SER A 46 0.09 -18.11 2.24
C SER A 46 0.83 -18.79 3.40
N LYS A 47 0.91 -20.13 3.37
CA LYS A 47 1.75 -20.90 4.29
C LYS A 47 3.23 -20.49 4.28
N PHE A 48 3.72 -19.87 3.21
CA PHE A 48 5.12 -19.45 3.05
C PHE A 48 5.34 -17.96 3.30
N GLY A 49 4.31 -17.21 3.70
CA GLY A 49 4.39 -15.77 3.96
C GLY A 49 3.43 -14.94 3.10
N ALA A 50 3.55 -13.62 3.26
CA ALA A 50 2.77 -12.64 2.52
C ALA A 50 3.34 -12.43 1.11
N PHE A 51 2.48 -12.17 0.12
CA PHE A 51 2.85 -11.89 -1.25
C PHE A 51 1.86 -10.91 -1.90
N TRP A 52 2.29 -10.21 -2.93
CA TRP A 52 1.41 -9.42 -3.77
C TRP A 52 0.70 -10.36 -4.76
N GLY A 53 -0.61 -10.50 -4.62
CA GLY A 53 -1.45 -11.20 -5.59
C GLY A 53 -2.26 -10.21 -6.42
N CYS A 54 -2.45 -10.48 -7.71
CA CYS A 54 -3.31 -9.67 -8.56
C CYS A 54 -4.73 -9.55 -7.98
N MET A 55 -5.32 -8.35 -8.06
CA MET A 55 -6.70 -8.15 -7.61
C MET A 55 -7.72 -8.91 -8.46
N ALA A 56 -7.38 -9.21 -9.73
CA ALA A 56 -8.26 -9.89 -10.68
C ALA A 56 -8.19 -11.42 -10.63
N PHE A 57 -7.54 -12.03 -9.63
CA PHE A 57 -7.57 -13.48 -9.45
C PHE A 57 -9.03 -13.98 -9.28
N PRO A 58 -9.49 -15.04 -9.99
CA PRO A 58 -8.72 -16.03 -10.77
C PRO A 58 -8.48 -15.70 -12.25
N MET A 59 -9.00 -14.58 -12.77
CA MET A 59 -8.80 -14.17 -14.17
C MET A 59 -7.36 -13.77 -14.47
N CYS A 60 -6.60 -13.38 -13.46
CA CYS A 60 -5.16 -13.14 -13.56
C CYS A 60 -4.46 -13.75 -12.34
N ASP A 61 -3.49 -14.61 -12.61
CA ASP A 61 -2.66 -15.35 -11.66
C ASP A 61 -1.34 -14.65 -11.31
N GLY A 62 -1.19 -13.39 -11.75
CA GLY A 62 0.01 -12.60 -11.50
C GLY A 62 0.32 -12.47 -10.01
N ILE A 63 1.51 -12.90 -9.62
CA ILE A 63 2.05 -12.81 -8.26
C ILE A 63 3.38 -12.05 -8.26
N LYS A 64 3.67 -11.34 -7.16
CA LYS A 64 4.94 -10.67 -6.94
C LYS A 64 5.34 -10.84 -5.48
N LYS A 65 6.62 -11.12 -5.24
CA LYS A 65 7.16 -11.19 -3.88
C LYS A 65 7.10 -9.80 -3.24
N ILE A 66 6.68 -9.77 -1.97
CA ILE A 66 6.72 -8.54 -1.16
C ILE A 66 8.15 -8.19 -0.79
#